data_AF-A0A558H477-F1
#
_entry.id   AF-A0A558H477-F1
#
_cell.length_a   1.000
_cell.length_b   1.000
_cell.length_c   1.000
_cell.angle_alpha   90.00
_cell.angle_beta   90.00
_cell.angle_gamma   90.00
#
_symmetry.space_group_name_H-M   'P 1'
#
loop_
_entity.id
_entity.type
_entity.pdbx_description
1 polymer ?
#
loop_
_entity_poly.entity_id
_entity_poly.type
_entity_poly.pdbx_seq_one_letter_code
_entity_poly.pdbx_strand_id
1 'polypeptide(L)'
;MSGKYPYRRAGAVIVAGTVVWFVGISPVSRVYITPDAAERLRMLQAGQRGWVVGQHLTAAGTVAVPVGFAAYASAVQGTDASHRQGKKWAVAAAAALLAGAPPFVYSLTRRASDLERFADRRGSNAPFLLYSGLHVVALAALGGSLLTLPAKRWIGITAAASAPVYGAILVAKKDIPPFCFYLVEGLTGAYLMTWKEPKG
;
A
#
# COMPACT_ATOMS: atom_id res chain seq x y z
N MET A 1 -5.93 -0.28 -29.10
CA MET A 1 -7.30 0.22 -28.86
C MET A 1 -7.44 0.57 -27.38
N SER A 2 -7.30 1.84 -27.00
CA SER A 2 -7.57 2.27 -25.62
C SER A 2 -9.08 2.29 -25.41
N GLY A 3 -9.59 1.37 -24.59
CA GLY A 3 -11.02 1.30 -24.27
C GLY A 3 -11.47 2.54 -23.48
N LYS A 4 -12.79 2.70 -23.31
CA LYS A 4 -13.44 3.79 -22.55
C LYS A 4 -12.90 4.00 -21.11
N TYR A 5 -12.08 3.08 -20.60
CA TYR A 5 -11.49 3.07 -19.26
C TYR A 5 -10.05 2.52 -19.33
N PRO A 6 -9.05 3.34 -19.70
CA PRO A 6 -7.67 2.88 -19.92
C PRO A 6 -7.05 2.25 -18.65
N TYR A 7 -7.43 2.72 -17.47
CA TYR A 7 -6.85 2.31 -16.19
C TYR A 7 -7.59 1.17 -15.50
N ARG A 8 -8.63 0.62 -16.12
CA ARG A 8 -9.54 -0.32 -15.44
C ARG A 8 -8.82 -1.55 -14.88
N ARG A 9 -7.95 -2.15 -15.68
CA ARG A 9 -7.20 -3.36 -15.28
C ARG A 9 -6.23 -3.05 -14.13
N ALA A 10 -5.51 -1.94 -14.22
CA ALA A 10 -4.62 -1.48 -13.16
C ALA A 10 -5.38 -1.25 -11.85
N GLY A 11 -6.50 -0.51 -11.90
CA GLY A 11 -7.35 -0.28 -10.75
C GLY A 11 -7.89 -1.55 -10.12
N ALA A 12 -8.32 -2.54 -10.93
CA ALA A 12 -8.80 -3.82 -10.44
C ALA A 12 -7.71 -4.62 -9.71
N VAL A 13 -6.47 -4.60 -10.20
CA VAL A 13 -5.33 -5.25 -9.53
C VAL A 13 -5.03 -4.57 -8.19
N ILE A 14 -5.04 -3.23 -8.14
CA ILE A 14 -4.84 -2.47 -6.90
C ILE A 14 -5.92 -2.86 -5.87
N VAL A 15 -7.20 -2.81 -6.25
CA VAL A 15 -8.32 -3.14 -5.35
C VAL A 15 -8.24 -4.58 -4.87
N ALA A 16 -7.98 -5.54 -5.77
CA ALA A 16 -7.83 -6.95 -5.39
C ALA A 16 -6.65 -7.15 -4.44
N GLY A 17 -5.50 -6.53 -4.72
CA GLY A 17 -4.33 -6.56 -3.84
C GLY A 17 -4.62 -5.98 -2.46
N THR A 18 -5.30 -4.84 -2.39
CA THR A 18 -5.76 -4.21 -1.16
C THR A 18 -6.71 -5.12 -0.37
N VAL A 19 -7.69 -5.74 -1.03
CA VAL A 19 -8.64 -6.67 -0.38
C VAL A 19 -7.90 -7.88 0.18
N VAL A 20 -7.03 -8.51 -0.62
CA VAL A 20 -6.20 -9.65 -0.18
C VAL A 20 -5.34 -9.27 1.02
N TRP A 21 -4.78 -8.06 1.02
CA TRP A 21 -4.01 -7.54 2.15
C TRP A 21 -4.86 -7.41 3.43
N PHE A 22 -6.06 -6.82 3.33
CA PHE A 22 -6.99 -6.68 4.45
C PHE A 22 -7.47 -8.04 4.99
N VAL A 23 -7.77 -8.99 4.11
CA VAL A 23 -8.09 -10.35 4.51
C VAL A 23 -6.92 -10.97 5.27
N GLY A 24 -5.68 -10.74 4.83
CA GLY A 24 -4.48 -11.28 5.48
C GLY A 24 -4.27 -10.79 6.91
N ILE A 25 -4.59 -9.53 7.23
CA ILE A 25 -4.42 -8.99 8.60
C ILE A 25 -5.57 -9.33 9.54
N SER A 26 -6.66 -9.92 9.03
CA SER A 26 -7.89 -10.18 9.80
C SER A 26 -7.87 -11.38 10.79
N PRO A 27 -7.16 -12.52 10.55
CA PRO A 27 -7.39 -13.76 11.30
C PRO A 27 -7.10 -13.67 12.81
N VAL A 28 -6.14 -12.84 13.22
CA VAL A 28 -5.81 -12.59 14.64
C VAL A 28 -5.74 -11.08 14.90
N SER A 29 -6.66 -10.31 14.32
CA SER A 29 -6.60 -8.84 14.26
C SER A 29 -6.38 -8.13 15.60
N ARG A 30 -6.94 -8.65 16.70
CA ARG A 30 -6.76 -8.09 18.04
C ARG A 30 -5.30 -8.08 18.52
N VAL A 31 -4.44 -8.97 18.00
CA VAL A 31 -3.04 -9.06 18.43
C VAL A 31 -2.26 -7.75 18.21
N TYR A 32 -2.64 -6.96 17.21
CA TYR A 32 -1.97 -5.70 16.89
C TYR A 32 -2.21 -4.60 17.93
N ILE A 33 -3.32 -4.67 18.66
CA ILE A 33 -3.72 -3.68 19.67
C ILE A 33 -3.60 -4.18 21.11
N THR A 34 -3.47 -5.50 21.32
CA THR A 34 -3.27 -6.08 22.65
C THR A 34 -1.95 -5.59 23.25
N PRO A 35 -1.94 -4.95 24.44
CA PRO A 35 -0.72 -4.39 25.06
C PRO A 35 0.15 -5.45 25.74
N ASP A 36 -0.47 -6.44 26.36
CA ASP A 36 0.22 -7.51 27.10
C ASP A 36 0.87 -8.53 26.17
N ALA A 37 2.11 -8.91 26.46
CA ALA A 37 2.90 -9.80 25.61
C ALA A 37 2.46 -11.26 25.75
N ALA A 38 2.17 -11.71 26.97
CA ALA A 38 1.70 -13.07 27.22
C ALA A 38 0.36 -13.32 26.55
N GLU A 39 -0.56 -12.36 26.63
CA GLU A 39 -1.85 -12.41 25.94
C GLU A 39 -1.68 -12.40 24.42
N ARG A 40 -0.79 -11.56 23.86
CA ARG A 40 -0.48 -11.62 22.41
C ARG A 40 0.01 -13.01 22.00
N LEU A 41 0.95 -13.58 22.75
CA LEU A 41 1.48 -14.91 22.46
C LEU A 41 0.38 -15.98 22.53
N ARG A 42 -0.46 -15.94 23.57
CA ARG A 42 -1.59 -16.85 23.73
C ARG A 42 -2.55 -16.78 22.54
N MET A 43 -2.87 -15.57 22.08
CA MET A 43 -3.72 -15.35 20.90
C MET A 43 -3.07 -15.91 19.62
N LEU A 44 -1.77 -15.69 19.43
CA LEU A 44 -1.02 -16.18 18.27
C LEU A 44 -0.91 -17.71 18.26
N GLN A 45 -0.70 -18.34 19.41
CA GLN A 45 -0.66 -19.79 19.53
C GLN A 45 -2.04 -20.41 19.25
N ALA A 46 -3.11 -19.86 19.85
CA ALA A 46 -4.48 -20.32 19.61
C ALA A 46 -4.91 -20.14 18.14
N GLY A 47 -4.42 -19.10 17.47
CA GLY A 47 -4.73 -18.74 16.08
C GLY A 47 -3.64 -19.06 15.06
N GLN A 48 -2.64 -19.89 15.39
CA GLN A 48 -1.36 -19.96 14.66
C GLN A 48 -1.53 -20.19 13.16
N ARG A 49 -2.38 -21.16 12.76
CA ARG A 49 -2.63 -21.44 11.34
C ARG A 49 -3.21 -20.23 10.61
N GLY A 50 -4.19 -19.57 11.22
CA GLY A 50 -4.81 -18.35 10.69
C GLY A 50 -3.80 -17.21 10.60
N TRP A 51 -2.94 -17.06 11.61
CA TRP A 51 -1.87 -16.06 11.62
C TRP A 51 -0.89 -16.24 10.46
N VAL A 52 -0.37 -17.46 10.28
CA VAL A 52 0.62 -17.77 9.23
C VAL A 52 0.01 -17.58 7.84
N VAL A 53 -1.18 -18.13 7.60
CA VAL A 53 -1.91 -17.91 6.33
C VAL A 53 -2.16 -16.42 6.12
N GLY A 54 -2.54 -15.70 7.18
CA GLY A 54 -2.70 -14.25 7.17
C GLY A 54 -1.45 -13.52 6.70
N GLN A 55 -0.27 -13.84 7.25
CA GLN A 55 0.99 -13.21 6.83
C GLN A 55 1.29 -13.45 5.34
N HIS A 56 1.00 -14.65 4.81
CA HIS A 56 1.17 -14.94 3.39
C HIS A 56 0.20 -14.16 2.50
N LEU A 57 -1.06 -14.05 2.89
CA LEU A 57 -2.04 -13.23 2.17
C LEU A 57 -1.67 -11.74 2.22
N THR A 58 -1.25 -11.24 3.38
CA THR A 58 -0.72 -9.88 3.52
C THR A 58 0.48 -9.67 2.59
N ALA A 59 1.42 -10.61 2.53
CA ALA A 59 2.57 -10.52 1.63
C ALA A 59 2.13 -10.50 0.14
N ALA A 60 1.19 -11.36 -0.26
CA ALA A 60 0.64 -11.38 -1.60
C ALA A 60 -0.02 -10.04 -1.97
N GLY A 61 -0.83 -9.48 -1.07
CA GLY A 61 -1.44 -8.15 -1.25
C GLY A 61 -0.39 -7.04 -1.36
N THR A 62 0.66 -7.09 -0.54
CA THR A 62 1.78 -6.14 -0.59
C THR A 62 2.54 -6.18 -1.91
N VAL A 63 2.64 -7.33 -2.56
CA VAL A 63 3.29 -7.44 -3.88
C VAL A 63 2.34 -7.05 -5.01
N ALA A 64 1.05 -7.38 -4.89
CA ALA A 64 0.06 -7.12 -5.94
C ALA A 64 -0.23 -5.62 -6.15
N VAL A 65 -0.33 -4.84 -5.08
CA VAL A 65 -0.63 -3.39 -5.18
C VAL A 65 0.42 -2.62 -6.01
N PRO A 66 1.74 -2.74 -5.77
CA PRO A 66 2.77 -2.13 -6.61
C PRO A 66 2.68 -2.53 -8.09
N VAL A 67 2.34 -3.79 -8.38
CA VAL A 67 2.14 -4.26 -9.78
C VAL A 67 0.97 -3.52 -10.44
N GLY A 68 -0.12 -3.30 -9.71
CA GLY A 68 -1.24 -2.49 -10.18
C GLY A 68 -0.84 -1.03 -10.46
N PHE A 69 -0.02 -0.42 -9.61
CA PHE A 69 0.50 0.93 -9.85
C PHE A 69 1.52 1.00 -10.99
N ALA A 70 2.34 -0.04 -11.20
CA ALA A 70 3.21 -0.14 -12.36
C ALA A 70 2.39 -0.22 -13.66
N ALA A 71 1.33 -1.04 -13.67
CA ALA A 71 0.39 -1.12 -14.79
C ALA A 71 -0.32 0.22 -15.05
N TYR A 72 -0.70 0.96 -13.99
CA TYR A 72 -1.22 2.32 -14.10
C TYR A 72 -0.20 3.24 -14.78
N ALA A 73 1.04 3.28 -14.30
CA ALA A 73 2.11 4.12 -14.86
C ALA A 73 2.39 3.80 -16.35
N SER A 74 2.34 2.53 -16.73
CA SER A 74 2.47 2.10 -18.14
C SER A 74 1.27 2.50 -19.00
N ALA A 75 0.07 2.57 -18.42
CA ALA A 75 -1.16 2.93 -19.11
C ALA A 75 -1.33 4.44 -19.31
N VAL A 76 -0.62 5.29 -18.55
CA VAL A 76 -0.62 6.74 -18.77
C VAL A 76 -0.02 7.04 -20.16
N GLN A 77 -0.86 7.54 -21.05
CA GLN A 77 -0.55 7.85 -22.44
C GLN A 77 -0.92 9.30 -22.73
N GLY A 78 -0.10 9.97 -23.54
CA GLY A 78 -0.31 11.37 -23.91
C GLY A 78 1.03 12.02 -24.27
N THR A 79 1.00 12.92 -25.25
CA THR A 79 2.19 13.59 -25.78
C THR A 79 2.30 15.03 -25.29
N ASP A 80 1.33 15.55 -24.54
CA ASP A 80 1.46 16.86 -23.90
C ASP A 80 2.38 16.80 -22.66
N ALA A 81 2.77 17.99 -22.19
CA ALA A 81 3.68 18.12 -21.06
C ALA A 81 3.07 17.56 -19.76
N SER A 82 1.76 17.71 -19.57
CA SER A 82 1.04 17.26 -18.38
C SER A 82 1.03 15.73 -18.29
N HIS A 83 0.71 15.01 -19.36
CA HIS A 83 0.73 13.54 -19.36
C HIS A 83 2.13 12.99 -19.17
N ARG A 84 3.15 13.59 -19.79
CA ARG A 84 4.56 13.19 -19.55
C ARG A 84 4.95 13.35 -18.08
N GLN A 85 4.56 14.47 -17.47
CA GLN A 85 4.88 14.73 -16.06
C GLN A 85 4.07 13.82 -15.12
N GLY A 86 2.78 13.64 -15.39
CA GLY A 86 1.90 12.72 -14.68
C GLY A 86 2.40 11.28 -14.74
N LYS A 87 2.96 10.85 -15.88
CA LYS A 87 3.61 9.55 -16.04
C LYS A 87 4.89 9.42 -15.20
N LYS A 88 5.77 10.43 -15.20
CA LYS A 88 6.99 10.41 -14.35
C LYS A 88 6.63 10.22 -12.88
N TRP A 89 5.61 10.96 -12.41
CA TRP A 89 5.09 10.82 -11.05
C TRP A 89 4.50 9.42 -10.78
N ALA A 90 3.72 8.86 -11.73
CA ALA A 90 3.19 7.50 -11.60
C ALA A 90 4.30 6.45 -11.52
N VAL A 91 5.35 6.59 -12.35
CA VAL A 91 6.53 5.70 -12.32
C VAL A 91 7.26 5.82 -10.99
N ALA A 92 7.45 7.03 -10.47
CA ALA A 92 8.07 7.24 -9.16
C ALA A 92 7.27 6.57 -8.03
N ALA A 93 5.94 6.70 -8.06
CA ALA A 93 5.06 6.03 -7.11
C ALA A 93 5.19 4.50 -7.18
N ALA A 94 5.10 3.93 -8.38
CA ALA A 94 5.24 2.48 -8.59
C ALA A 94 6.62 1.97 -8.14
N ALA A 95 7.69 2.70 -8.47
CA ALA A 95 9.05 2.34 -8.08
C ALA A 95 9.24 2.37 -6.55
N ALA A 96 8.72 3.39 -5.87
CA ALA A 96 8.78 3.48 -4.41
C ALA A 96 8.02 2.32 -3.74
N LEU A 97 6.82 1.98 -4.21
CA LEU A 97 6.05 0.84 -3.70
C LEU A 97 6.76 -0.49 -3.94
N LEU A 98 7.30 -0.70 -5.15
CA LEU A 98 8.05 -1.91 -5.48
C LEU A 98 9.32 -2.05 -4.62
N ALA A 99 10.04 -0.96 -4.38
CA ALA A 99 11.21 -0.95 -3.51
C ALA A 99 10.84 -1.21 -2.03
N GLY A 100 9.66 -0.77 -1.60
CA GLY A 100 9.18 -0.95 -0.23
C GLY A 100 8.65 -2.35 0.06
N ALA A 101 8.16 -3.08 -0.94
CA ALA A 101 7.53 -4.38 -0.74
C ALA A 101 8.47 -5.44 -0.10
N PRO A 102 9.71 -5.66 -0.56
CA PRO A 102 10.58 -6.69 0.02
C PRO A 102 10.89 -6.49 1.53
N PRO A 103 11.25 -5.28 2.01
CA PRO A 103 11.40 -5.02 3.45
C PRO A 103 10.17 -5.38 4.31
N PHE A 104 8.96 -5.14 3.79
CA PHE A 104 7.75 -5.48 4.50
C PHE A 104 7.46 -6.97 4.46
N VAL A 105 7.63 -7.62 3.31
CA VAL A 105 7.52 -9.09 3.19
C VAL A 105 8.50 -9.77 4.16
N TYR A 106 9.74 -9.28 4.27
CA TYR A 106 10.70 -9.74 5.27
C TYR A 106 10.20 -9.54 6.72
N SER A 107 9.50 -8.43 6.99
CA SER A 107 8.88 -8.22 8.30
C SER A 107 7.76 -9.24 8.55
N LEU A 108 6.95 -9.57 7.54
CA LEU A 108 5.88 -10.56 7.63
C LEU A 108 6.42 -11.98 7.82
N THR A 109 7.51 -12.36 7.15
CA THR A 109 8.12 -13.68 7.33
C THR A 109 8.64 -13.85 8.75
N ARG A 110 9.32 -12.84 9.31
CA ARG A 110 9.75 -12.86 10.72
C ARG A 110 8.58 -12.99 11.70
N ARG A 111 7.46 -12.34 11.42
CA ARG A 111 6.22 -12.44 12.22
C ARG A 111 5.60 -13.83 12.15
N ALA A 112 5.68 -14.50 11.00
CA ALA A 112 5.16 -15.84 10.80
C ALA A 112 6.05 -16.91 11.44
N SER A 113 7.37 -16.73 11.41
CA SER A 113 8.35 -17.74 11.84
C SER A 113 8.63 -17.74 13.35
N ASP A 114 8.42 -16.62 14.03
CA ASP A 114 8.82 -16.44 15.43
C ASP A 114 7.75 -15.63 16.20
N LEU A 115 6.75 -16.36 16.70
CA LEU A 115 5.58 -15.79 17.36
C LEU A 115 5.93 -15.11 18.68
N GLU A 116 6.83 -15.71 19.47
CA GLU A 116 7.29 -15.15 20.76
C GLU A 116 7.99 -13.82 20.55
N ARG A 117 8.92 -13.78 19.58
CA ARG A 117 9.63 -12.54 19.25
C ARG A 117 8.69 -11.44 18.77
N PHE A 118 7.67 -11.78 17.98
CA PHE A 118 6.65 -10.81 17.59
C PHE A 118 5.78 -10.38 18.78
N ALA A 119 5.35 -11.33 19.61
CA ALA A 119 4.56 -11.07 20.81
C ALA A 119 5.31 -10.14 21.78
N ASP A 120 6.62 -10.25 21.89
CA ASP A 120 7.43 -9.37 22.73
C ASP A 120 7.89 -8.09 22.03
N ARG A 121 7.48 -7.88 20.78
CA ARG A 121 7.92 -6.75 19.94
C ARG A 121 9.45 -6.64 19.83
N ARG A 122 10.13 -7.79 19.83
CA ARG A 122 11.61 -7.86 19.81
C ARG A 122 12.17 -7.82 18.40
N GLY A 123 13.25 -7.07 18.23
CA GLY A 123 14.05 -6.99 17.01
C GLY A 123 13.85 -5.70 16.22
N SER A 124 14.63 -5.56 15.14
CA SER A 124 14.67 -4.30 14.39
C SER A 124 13.34 -4.01 13.69
N ASN A 125 12.85 -2.78 13.86
CA ASN A 125 11.74 -2.19 13.12
C ASN A 125 12.20 -1.51 11.80
N ALA A 126 13.50 -1.53 11.49
CA ALA A 126 14.05 -0.82 10.32
C ALA A 126 13.43 -1.25 8.98
N PRO A 127 13.18 -2.54 8.69
CA PRO A 127 12.55 -2.93 7.43
C PRO A 127 11.13 -2.36 7.28
N PHE A 128 10.39 -2.29 8.39
CA PHE A 128 9.07 -1.69 8.42
C PHE A 128 9.12 -0.17 8.24
N LEU A 129 10.04 0.52 8.92
CA LEU A 129 10.22 1.97 8.77
C LEU A 129 10.61 2.35 7.34
N LEU A 130 11.48 1.55 6.69
CA LEU A 130 11.85 1.74 5.29
C LEU A 130 10.62 1.56 4.38
N TYR A 131 9.85 0.49 4.55
CA TYR A 131 8.59 0.26 3.84
C TYR A 131 7.62 1.44 3.99
N SER A 132 7.39 1.89 5.22
CA SER A 132 6.46 2.99 5.53
C SER A 132 6.93 4.32 4.96
N GLY A 133 8.24 4.62 5.04
CA GLY A 133 8.82 5.81 4.42
C GLY A 133 8.66 5.82 2.90
N LEU A 134 8.87 4.67 2.25
CA LEU A 134 8.65 4.53 0.81
C LEU A 134 7.17 4.64 0.42
N HIS A 135 6.22 4.21 1.26
CA HIS A 135 4.79 4.45 1.04
C HIS A 135 4.44 5.94 1.12
N VAL A 136 5.02 6.68 2.08
CA VAL A 136 4.84 8.14 2.16
C VAL A 136 5.31 8.83 0.87
N VAL A 137 6.49 8.46 0.36
CA VAL A 137 7.01 8.97 -0.92
C VAL A 137 6.09 8.57 -2.07
N ALA A 138 5.62 7.33 -2.10
CA ALA A 138 4.72 6.84 -3.14
C ALA A 138 3.39 7.61 -3.18
N LEU A 139 2.81 7.92 -2.01
CA LEU A 139 1.56 8.68 -1.91
C LEU A 139 1.71 10.12 -2.40
N ALA A 140 2.83 10.77 -2.08
CA ALA A 140 3.14 12.10 -2.60
C ALA A 140 3.27 12.08 -4.14
N ALA A 141 4.02 11.10 -4.67
CA ALA A 141 4.21 10.94 -6.11
C ALA A 141 2.88 10.57 -6.81
N LEU A 142 2.06 9.71 -6.22
CA LEU A 142 0.75 9.34 -6.74
C LEU A 142 -0.19 10.54 -6.79
N GLY A 143 -0.21 11.35 -5.73
CA GLY A 143 -0.93 12.63 -5.71
C GLY A 143 -0.45 13.57 -6.81
N GLY A 144 0.86 13.72 -6.99
CA GLY A 144 1.45 14.51 -8.08
C GLY A 144 1.01 14.02 -9.46
N SER A 145 0.95 12.70 -9.67
CA SER A 145 0.46 12.10 -10.93
C SER A 145 -0.99 12.50 -11.21
N LEU A 146 -1.87 12.26 -10.23
CA LEU A 146 -3.30 12.50 -10.37
C LEU A 146 -3.67 13.97 -10.45
N LEU A 147 -2.92 14.87 -9.81
CA LEU A 147 -3.12 16.31 -9.89
C LEU A 147 -2.63 16.91 -11.21
N THR A 148 -1.68 16.25 -11.87
CA THR A 148 -1.18 16.68 -13.18
C THR A 148 -2.10 16.22 -14.32
N LEU A 149 -2.73 15.06 -14.16
CA LEU A 149 -3.66 14.48 -15.12
C LEU A 149 -5.08 15.03 -14.93
N PRO A 150 -5.99 14.89 -15.93
CA PRO A 150 -7.38 15.35 -15.83
C PRO A 150 -8.24 14.42 -14.93
N ALA A 151 -7.69 13.99 -13.79
CA ALA A 151 -8.41 13.22 -12.78
C ALA A 151 -9.27 14.14 -11.90
N LYS A 152 -10.22 13.55 -11.17
CA LYS A 152 -10.95 14.28 -10.13
C LYS A 152 -9.95 14.78 -9.08
N ARG A 153 -9.84 16.11 -8.94
CA ARG A 153 -8.87 16.77 -8.07
C ARG A 153 -8.85 16.23 -6.64
N TRP A 154 -10.00 15.91 -6.07
CA TRP A 154 -10.08 15.41 -4.70
C TRP A 154 -9.33 14.09 -4.50
N ILE A 155 -9.28 13.19 -5.49
CA ILE A 155 -8.51 11.93 -5.41
C ILE A 155 -7.01 12.24 -5.31
N GLY A 156 -6.52 13.16 -6.16
CA GLY A 156 -5.13 13.61 -6.15
C GLY A 156 -4.77 14.34 -4.86
N ILE A 157 -5.66 15.20 -4.35
CA ILE A 157 -5.47 15.89 -3.06
C ILE A 157 -5.43 14.88 -1.90
N THR A 158 -6.34 13.91 -1.86
CA THR A 158 -6.34 12.87 -0.81
C THR A 158 -5.02 12.12 -0.79
N ALA A 159 -4.53 11.67 -1.96
CA ALA A 159 -3.23 11.01 -2.06
C ALA A 159 -2.07 11.94 -1.64
N ALA A 160 -2.01 13.16 -2.19
CA ALA A 160 -0.93 14.11 -1.89
C ALA A 160 -0.91 14.53 -0.41
N ALA A 161 -2.06 14.82 0.18
CA ALA A 161 -2.18 15.28 1.57
C ALA A 161 -1.96 14.15 2.58
N SER A 162 -2.23 12.89 2.20
CA SER A 162 -1.93 11.74 3.06
C SER A 162 -0.44 11.59 3.34
N ALA A 163 0.44 11.97 2.40
CA ALA A 163 1.88 11.87 2.57
C ALA A 163 2.44 12.71 3.73
N PRO A 164 2.22 14.05 3.83
CA PRO A 164 2.71 14.82 4.97
C PRO A 164 2.04 14.39 6.29
N VAL A 165 0.76 14.00 6.28
CA VAL A 165 0.06 13.53 7.49
C VAL A 165 0.68 12.23 8.00
N TYR A 166 0.84 11.23 7.14
CA TYR A 166 1.42 9.94 7.49
C TYR A 166 2.92 10.03 7.76
N GLY A 167 3.63 10.90 7.05
CA GLY A 167 5.03 11.22 7.32
C GLY A 167 5.23 11.82 8.71
N ALA A 168 4.40 12.79 9.10
CA ALA A 168 4.43 13.38 10.44
C ALA A 168 4.14 12.33 11.53
N ILE A 169 3.13 11.47 11.32
CA ILE A 169 2.82 10.36 12.23
C ILE A 169 4.01 9.41 12.34
N LEU A 170 4.60 9.00 11.21
CA LEU A 170 5.74 8.09 11.17
C LEU A 170 6.96 8.68 11.89
N VAL A 171 7.25 9.97 11.71
CA VAL A 171 8.36 10.65 12.42
C VAL A 171 8.08 10.72 13.93
N ALA A 172 6.86 11.10 14.32
CA ALA A 172 6.50 11.32 15.72
C ALA A 172 6.35 10.01 16.52
N LYS A 173 5.82 8.95 15.88
CA LYS A 173 5.47 7.70 16.56
C LYS A 173 6.42 6.55 16.22
N LYS A 174 7.27 6.70 15.19
CA LYS A 174 8.08 5.61 14.62
C LYS A 174 7.27 4.36 14.31
N ASP A 175 5.99 4.56 14.02
CA ASP A 175 5.02 3.54 13.68
C ASP A 175 3.84 4.19 12.96
N ILE A 176 3.21 3.43 12.08
CA ILE A 176 1.96 3.81 11.43
C ILE A 176 1.26 2.52 11.00
N PRO A 177 -0.01 2.30 11.36
CA PRO A 177 -0.73 1.13 10.90
C PRO A 177 -0.75 1.07 9.37
N PRO A 178 -0.24 0.00 8.73
CA PRO A 178 -0.12 -0.02 7.26
C PRO A 178 -1.43 0.11 6.53
N PHE A 179 -2.56 -0.26 7.16
CA PHE A 179 -3.89 -0.12 6.57
C PHE A 179 -4.17 1.33 6.14
N CYS A 180 -3.57 2.34 6.80
CA CYS A 180 -3.71 3.74 6.41
C CYS A 180 -3.27 3.96 4.95
N PHE A 181 -2.17 3.34 4.53
CA PHE A 181 -1.71 3.43 3.15
C PHE A 181 -2.64 2.70 2.18
N TYR A 182 -3.01 1.46 2.52
CA TYR A 182 -3.88 0.63 1.68
C TYR A 182 -5.28 1.21 1.47
N LEU A 183 -5.80 2.01 2.42
CA LEU A 183 -7.06 2.73 2.23
C LEU A 183 -6.96 3.77 1.10
N VAL A 184 -5.88 4.55 1.08
CA VAL A 184 -5.64 5.58 0.04
C VAL A 184 -5.34 4.93 -1.31
N GLU A 185 -4.53 3.88 -1.31
CA GLU A 185 -4.20 3.10 -2.50
C GLU A 185 -5.43 2.41 -3.09
N GLY A 186 -6.22 1.73 -2.26
CA GLY A 186 -7.46 1.06 -2.66
C GLY A 186 -8.51 2.03 -3.17
N LEU A 187 -8.67 3.19 -2.53
CA LEU A 187 -9.53 4.27 -3.02
C LEU A 187 -9.09 4.76 -4.40
N THR A 188 -7.79 4.95 -4.60
CA THR A 188 -7.22 5.32 -5.90
C THR A 188 -7.49 4.23 -6.93
N GLY A 189 -7.25 2.96 -6.60
CA GLY A 189 -7.56 1.83 -7.48
C GLY A 189 -9.04 1.78 -7.90
N ALA A 190 -9.95 1.96 -6.96
CA ALA A 190 -11.39 2.01 -7.22
C ALA A 190 -11.76 3.18 -8.15
N TYR A 191 -11.12 4.34 -7.97
CA TYR A 191 -11.27 5.46 -8.88
C TYR A 191 -10.77 5.12 -10.30
N LEU A 192 -9.56 4.57 -10.43
CA LEU A 192 -8.97 4.16 -11.71
C LEU A 192 -9.85 3.16 -12.48
N MET A 193 -10.58 2.28 -11.79
CA MET A 193 -11.53 1.36 -12.43
C MET A 193 -12.65 2.03 -13.21
N THR A 194 -13.05 3.22 -12.75
CA THR A 194 -14.21 3.96 -13.24
C THR A 194 -13.83 5.23 -13.99
N TRP A 195 -12.55 5.61 -13.96
CA TRP A 195 -12.07 6.82 -14.61
C TRP A 195 -12.11 6.67 -16.14
N LYS A 196 -13.00 7.47 -16.73
CA LYS A 196 -12.99 7.77 -18.17
C LYS A 196 -12.13 8.99 -18.34
N GLU A 197 -10.89 8.79 -18.76
CA GLU A 197 -10.02 9.91 -19.08
C GLU A 197 -10.63 10.72 -20.24
N PRO A 198 -10.84 12.04 -20.08
CA PRO A 198 -11.26 12.88 -21.18
C PRO A 198 -10.25 12.77 -22.32
N LYS A 199 -10.71 12.74 -23.57
CA LYS A 199 -9.80 12.89 -24.71
C LYS A 199 -9.24 14.31 -24.64
N GLY A 200 -7.92 14.43 -24.44
CA GLY A 200 -7.18 15.68 -24.57
C GLY A 200 -7.12 16.15 -26.02
#